data_AF-A0A0K2RNQ2-F1
#
_entry.id   AF-A0A0K2RNQ2-F1
#
_cell.length_a   1.000
_cell.length_b   1.000
_cell.length_c   1.000
_cell.angle_alpha   90.00
_cell.angle_beta   90.00
_cell.angle_gamma   90.00
#
_symmetry.space_group_name_H-M   'P 1'
#
loop_
_entity.id
_entity.type
_entity.pdbx_description
1 polymer ?
#
loop_
_entity_poly.entity_id
_entity_poly.type
_entity_poly.pdbx_seq_one_letter_code
_entity_poly.pdbx_strand_id
1 'polypeptide(L)'
;MAAAEARAIGRAAHGLTVVELERKNKNKPWNYVKGAPLNRRFLTDTTYELTGPAAGTDLVKTIDDPSGRKIKGTLGNCSGGTTPWGTILSGEENFNGYFVAPGTSAGDKRYGLSNKATARKWELDEPRFNTNNAGYANESNRFGWIVEVDPFDPSSTPKKHSAMGRFKHEGANVIVADSGHVVAYMGDDERFDYLYKFVSKGKYMPGDSAAARRSNMDLLSEGDLYVAKFTGDSPASEITGNGALPSDGAFDGSGEWLPLVVDGVSAVPGMSVPEVLVYTRLAADKVGPPRWTAAKTSNPTWPPARSMWSAPTTRTAASLERKAPPRSTRAPSTGTATSWKSPKPVTRRLRASIGRS
;
A
#
# COMPACT_ATOMS: atom_id res chain seq x y z
N MET A 1 12.93 27.81 -20.51
CA MET A 1 13.37 26.86 -19.47
C MET A 1 14.11 25.73 -20.16
N ALA A 2 15.34 25.44 -19.73
CA ALA A 2 16.11 24.34 -20.31
C ALA A 2 15.46 22.99 -19.97
N ALA A 3 15.63 21.96 -20.80
CA ALA A 3 15.01 20.65 -20.55
C ALA A 3 15.45 20.02 -19.21
N ALA A 4 16.71 20.21 -18.82
CA ALA A 4 17.23 19.77 -17.52
C ALA A 4 16.61 20.54 -16.35
N GLU A 5 16.41 21.85 -16.51
CA GLU A 5 15.76 22.70 -15.51
C GLU A 5 14.29 22.28 -15.29
N ALA A 6 13.55 21.99 -16.36
CA ALA A 6 12.19 21.47 -16.27
C ALA A 6 12.12 20.14 -15.51
N ARG A 7 13.07 19.23 -15.75
CA ARG A 7 13.15 17.96 -15.01
C ARG A 7 13.50 18.17 -13.53
N ALA A 8 14.41 19.09 -13.23
CA ALA A 8 14.78 19.43 -11.85
C ALA A 8 13.60 20.04 -11.08
N ILE A 9 12.85 20.97 -11.68
CA ILE A 9 11.62 21.52 -11.11
C ILE A 9 10.59 20.40 -10.91
N GLY A 10 10.45 19.51 -11.89
CA GLY A 10 9.61 18.33 -11.78
C GLY A 10 9.96 17.47 -10.57
N ARG A 11 11.25 17.20 -10.32
CA ARG A 11 11.72 16.46 -9.12
C ARG A 11 11.40 17.20 -7.83
N ALA A 12 11.68 18.50 -7.78
CA ALA A 12 11.42 19.34 -6.61
C ALA A 12 9.91 19.48 -6.28
N ALA A 13 9.03 19.24 -7.24
CA ALA A 13 7.58 19.23 -7.05
C ALA A 13 7.03 17.92 -6.46
N HIS A 14 7.84 16.86 -6.35
CA HIS A 14 7.42 15.57 -5.81
C HIS A 14 7.73 15.42 -4.31
N GLY A 15 7.13 14.38 -3.72
CA GLY A 15 7.33 13.97 -2.34
C GLY A 15 6.23 14.47 -1.42
N LEU A 16 6.59 14.75 -0.16
CA LEU A 16 5.64 15.10 0.89
C LEU A 16 5.93 16.49 1.46
N THR A 17 4.91 17.10 2.05
CA THR A 17 5.01 18.41 2.72
C THR A 17 4.26 18.37 4.04
N VAL A 18 4.93 18.75 5.13
CA VAL A 18 4.31 19.10 6.41
C VAL A 18 4.24 20.62 6.49
N VAL A 19 3.05 21.15 6.80
CA VAL A 19 2.85 22.58 7.05
C VAL A 19 2.11 22.80 8.36
N GLU A 20 2.52 23.80 9.12
CA GLU A 20 1.76 24.28 10.26
C GLU A 20 0.66 25.23 9.79
N LEU A 21 -0.53 24.98 10.32
CA LEU A 21 -1.70 25.81 10.09
C LEU A 21 -2.16 26.36 11.43
N GLU A 22 -2.57 27.63 11.46
CA GLU A 22 -3.17 28.26 12.62
C GLU A 22 -4.57 28.77 12.30
N ARG A 23 -5.45 28.80 13.31
CA ARG A 23 -6.72 29.52 13.23
C ARG A 23 -7.00 30.20 14.55
N LYS A 24 -7.53 31.43 14.49
CA LYS A 24 -7.84 32.22 15.70
C LYS A 24 -8.90 31.57 16.59
N ASN A 25 -9.90 30.93 15.98
CA ASN A 25 -10.93 30.14 16.65
C ASN A 25 -11.67 29.25 15.63
N LYS A 26 -12.60 28.43 16.11
CA LYS A 26 -13.38 27.47 15.28
C LYS A 26 -14.19 28.11 14.15
N ASN A 27 -14.48 29.43 14.22
CA ASN A 27 -15.29 30.16 13.25
C ASN A 27 -14.43 30.93 12.21
N LYS A 28 -13.11 30.76 12.22
CA LYS A 28 -12.19 31.43 11.29
C LYS A 28 -11.45 30.40 10.42
N PRO A 29 -11.08 30.76 9.18
CA PRO A 29 -10.31 29.88 8.31
C PRO A 29 -8.92 29.60 8.91
N TRP A 30 -8.36 28.46 8.53
CA TRP A 30 -6.96 28.13 8.76
C TRP A 30 -6.05 29.00 7.87
N ASN A 31 -4.92 29.43 8.41
CA ASN A 31 -3.86 30.13 7.68
C ASN A 31 -2.56 29.33 7.76
N TYR A 32 -1.81 29.32 6.67
CA TYR A 32 -0.46 28.74 6.65
C TYR A 32 0.52 29.63 7.41
N VAL A 33 1.28 29.03 8.32
CA VAL A 33 2.35 29.71 9.05
C VAL A 33 3.67 29.54 8.31
N LYS A 34 4.07 30.56 7.54
CA LYS A 34 5.32 30.53 6.79
C LYS A 34 6.52 30.53 7.73
N GLY A 35 7.45 29.59 7.53
CA GLY A 35 8.68 29.47 8.33
C GLY A 35 8.46 28.87 9.72
N ALA A 36 7.30 28.30 9.98
CA ALA A 36 7.00 27.60 11.23
C ALA A 36 7.94 26.39 11.45
N PRO A 37 8.31 26.08 12.71
CA PRO A 37 9.35 25.11 13.03
C PRO A 37 9.07 23.68 12.58
N LEU A 38 7.80 23.26 12.45
CA LEU A 38 7.45 21.91 11.98
C LEU A 38 7.33 21.83 10.45
N ASN A 39 7.41 22.95 9.73
CA ASN A 39 7.35 22.93 8.28
C ASN A 39 8.50 22.09 7.71
N ARG A 40 8.18 21.12 6.86
CA ARG A 40 9.17 20.21 6.29
C ARG A 40 8.80 19.76 4.89
N ARG A 41 9.80 19.72 4.01
CA ARG A 41 9.72 19.09 2.69
C ARG A 41 10.48 17.77 2.70
N PHE A 42 9.87 16.76 2.10
CA PHE A 42 10.50 15.49 1.81
C PHE A 42 10.66 15.39 0.30
N LEU A 43 11.90 15.49 -0.18
CA LEU A 43 12.25 15.54 -1.60
C LEU A 43 12.75 14.18 -2.08
N THR A 44 13.10 14.08 -3.36
CA THR A 44 13.59 12.85 -3.99
C THR A 44 14.97 12.39 -3.50
N ASP A 45 15.66 13.21 -2.72
CA ASP A 45 16.96 12.95 -2.09
C ASP A 45 16.88 12.80 -0.56
N THR A 46 15.72 13.04 0.05
CA THR A 46 15.50 12.81 1.48
C THR A 46 15.68 11.33 1.80
N THR A 47 16.47 11.00 2.82
CA THR A 47 16.75 9.61 3.19
C THR A 47 15.61 9.04 4.02
N TYR A 48 15.08 7.89 3.59
CA TYR A 48 14.12 7.06 4.31
C TYR A 48 14.81 5.80 4.81
N GLU A 49 14.45 5.35 6.00
CA GLU A 49 14.83 4.03 6.50
C GLU A 49 13.90 2.97 5.93
N LEU A 50 14.46 1.90 5.32
CA LEU A 50 13.70 0.71 5.00
C LEU A 50 13.64 -0.19 6.25
N THR A 51 12.42 -0.47 6.71
CA THR A 51 12.17 -1.32 7.89
C THR A 51 11.53 -2.65 7.49
N GLY A 52 11.58 -3.62 8.41
CA GLY A 52 10.97 -4.94 8.24
C GLY A 52 11.79 -5.94 7.41
N PRO A 53 11.22 -7.13 7.10
CA PRO A 53 12.01 -8.28 6.67
C PRO A 53 12.71 -8.17 5.32
N ALA A 54 12.29 -7.24 4.43
CA ALA A 54 13.01 -7.03 3.17
C ALA A 54 14.26 -6.14 3.34
N ALA A 55 14.36 -5.40 4.45
CA ALA A 55 15.46 -4.47 4.69
C ALA A 55 16.82 -5.18 4.78
N GLY A 56 17.77 -4.72 3.96
CA GLY A 56 19.12 -5.26 3.88
C GLY A 56 19.28 -6.57 3.10
N THR A 57 18.22 -7.05 2.47
CA THR A 57 18.29 -8.20 1.57
C THR A 57 18.85 -7.79 0.21
N ASP A 58 19.36 -8.77 -0.56
CA ASP A 58 19.94 -8.49 -1.89
C ASP A 58 18.89 -7.95 -2.88
N LEU A 59 17.60 -8.12 -2.60
CA LEU A 59 16.50 -7.61 -3.43
C LEU A 59 16.36 -6.08 -3.39
N VAL A 60 17.00 -5.40 -2.43
CA VAL A 60 16.88 -3.94 -2.22
C VAL A 60 18.23 -3.23 -2.14
N LYS A 61 19.34 -3.93 -2.39
CA LYS A 61 20.67 -3.33 -2.47
C LYS A 61 20.93 -2.73 -3.84
N THR A 62 21.57 -1.57 -3.84
CA THR A 62 22.09 -0.90 -5.04
C THR A 62 23.51 -0.42 -4.82
N ILE A 63 24.17 0.06 -5.87
CA ILE A 63 25.54 0.58 -5.77
C ILE A 63 25.66 1.76 -4.79
N ASP A 64 24.61 2.60 -4.69
CA ASP A 64 24.56 3.75 -3.78
C ASP A 64 24.17 3.37 -2.35
N ASP A 65 23.58 2.20 -2.15
CA ASP A 65 23.22 1.66 -0.83
C ASP A 65 23.45 0.14 -0.76
N PRO A 66 24.72 -0.28 -0.58
CA PRO A 66 25.07 -1.70 -0.40
C PRO A 66 24.48 -2.31 0.87
N SER A 67 24.03 -1.48 1.83
CA SER A 67 23.39 -1.94 3.06
C SER A 67 21.92 -2.32 2.84
N GLY A 68 21.27 -1.83 1.78
CA GLY A 68 19.86 -2.09 1.47
C GLY A 68 18.87 -1.55 2.50
N ARG A 69 19.23 -0.47 3.22
CA ARG A 69 18.47 0.06 4.36
C ARG A 69 18.13 1.54 4.26
N LYS A 70 18.74 2.28 3.33
CA LYS A 70 18.59 3.73 3.22
C LYS A 70 18.18 4.10 1.81
N ILE A 71 16.94 4.55 1.65
CA ILE A 71 16.34 4.84 0.34
C ILE A 71 16.20 6.35 0.17
N LYS A 72 16.73 6.88 -0.93
CA LYS A 72 16.56 8.29 -1.26
C LYS A 72 15.23 8.54 -1.97
N GLY A 73 14.39 9.29 -1.29
CA GLY A 73 13.12 9.78 -1.79
C GLY A 73 11.94 8.84 -1.60
N THR A 74 10.78 9.41 -1.87
CA THR A 74 9.51 8.72 -2.03
C THR A 74 8.87 9.17 -3.35
N LEU A 75 8.14 8.27 -4.02
CA LEU A 75 7.66 8.47 -5.39
C LEU A 75 6.20 8.04 -5.54
N GLY A 76 5.46 8.76 -6.38
CA GLY A 76 4.07 8.42 -6.67
C GLY A 76 3.19 8.44 -5.42
N ASN A 77 3.46 9.35 -4.47
CA ASN A 77 2.66 9.52 -3.25
C ASN A 77 1.20 9.79 -3.63
N CYS A 78 0.31 8.86 -3.31
CA CYS A 78 -1.11 8.99 -3.51
C CYS A 78 -1.78 9.46 -2.21
N SER A 79 -2.78 8.73 -1.72
CA SER A 79 -3.44 8.99 -0.46
C SER A 79 -2.61 8.44 0.70
N GLY A 80 -3.25 8.39 1.87
CA GLY A 80 -2.60 8.09 3.12
C GLY A 80 -3.59 7.80 4.24
N GLY A 81 -3.06 7.77 5.45
CA GLY A 81 -3.85 7.62 6.67
C GLY A 81 -3.14 8.24 7.86
N THR A 82 -3.90 8.60 8.89
CA THR A 82 -3.34 9.03 10.17
C THR A 82 -3.34 7.84 11.11
N THR A 83 -2.20 7.54 11.72
CA THR A 83 -2.10 6.45 12.68
C THR A 83 -2.70 6.87 14.03
N PRO A 84 -3.13 5.91 14.87
CA PRO A 84 -3.55 6.19 16.25
C PRO A 84 -2.47 6.85 17.14
N TRP A 85 -1.20 6.86 16.71
CA TRP A 85 -0.10 7.54 17.40
C TRP A 85 0.30 8.89 16.76
N GLY A 86 -0.46 9.38 15.79
CA GLY A 86 -0.34 10.74 15.25
C GLY A 86 0.69 10.92 14.14
N THR A 87 1.24 9.83 13.58
CA THR A 87 2.07 9.87 12.37
C THR A 87 1.19 9.79 11.12
N ILE A 88 1.78 10.15 9.98
CA ILE A 88 1.11 10.13 8.68
C ILE A 88 1.69 9.01 7.83
N LEU A 89 0.81 8.17 7.29
CA LEU A 89 1.13 7.18 6.28
C LEU A 89 0.82 7.73 4.89
N SER A 90 1.66 7.43 3.90
CA SER A 90 1.44 7.70 2.48
C SER A 90 1.71 6.44 1.66
N GLY A 91 0.87 6.18 0.66
CA GLY A 91 1.08 5.09 -0.29
C GLY A 91 1.91 5.53 -1.50
N GLU A 92 2.99 4.80 -1.81
CA GLU A 92 3.66 4.90 -3.11
C GLU A 92 2.88 4.08 -4.14
N GLU A 93 2.14 4.75 -5.02
CA GLU A 93 1.19 4.13 -5.94
C GLU A 93 1.84 3.87 -7.30
N ASN A 94 1.84 4.85 -8.21
CA ASN A 94 2.32 4.70 -9.58
C ASN A 94 3.85 4.82 -9.72
N PHE A 95 4.59 4.18 -8.81
CA PHE A 95 6.06 4.22 -8.75
C PHE A 95 6.71 3.64 -10.01
N ASN A 96 6.06 2.69 -10.69
CA ASN A 96 6.56 2.08 -11.92
C ASN A 96 6.77 3.11 -13.04
N GLY A 97 5.99 4.21 -13.05
CA GLY A 97 6.12 5.29 -14.04
C GLY A 97 7.34 6.20 -13.86
N TYR A 98 8.22 5.89 -12.90
CA TYR A 98 9.46 6.62 -12.63
C TYR A 98 10.71 5.87 -13.09
N PHE A 99 10.58 4.60 -13.50
CA PHE A 99 11.72 3.74 -13.83
C PHE A 99 11.69 3.28 -15.28
N VAL A 100 12.84 3.35 -15.93
CA VAL A 100 13.15 2.53 -17.10
C VAL A 100 13.71 1.21 -16.58
N ALA A 101 13.21 0.07 -17.08
CA ALA A 101 13.64 -1.25 -16.66
C ALA A 101 13.65 -2.23 -17.85
N PRO A 102 14.30 -3.41 -17.76
CA PRO A 102 14.28 -4.39 -18.83
C PRO A 102 12.86 -4.74 -19.33
N GLY A 103 11.90 -4.87 -18.42
CA GLY A 103 10.50 -5.16 -18.78
C GLY A 103 10.24 -6.63 -19.09
N THR A 104 11.21 -7.51 -18.81
CA THR A 104 11.21 -8.90 -19.29
C THR A 104 10.92 -9.90 -18.18
N SER A 105 11.33 -9.61 -16.94
CA SER A 105 11.11 -10.48 -15.79
C SER A 105 9.61 -10.61 -15.46
N ALA A 106 9.22 -11.67 -14.74
CA ALA A 106 7.84 -11.81 -14.27
C ALA A 106 7.44 -10.65 -13.35
N GLY A 107 8.39 -10.18 -12.51
CA GLY A 107 8.21 -9.00 -11.65
C GLY A 107 7.97 -7.74 -12.47
N ASP A 108 8.83 -7.46 -13.45
CA ASP A 108 8.72 -6.25 -14.28
C ASP A 108 7.34 -6.18 -14.94
N LYS A 109 6.93 -7.29 -15.57
CA LYS A 109 5.62 -7.38 -16.23
C LYS A 109 4.47 -7.18 -15.26
N ARG A 110 4.54 -7.77 -14.06
CA ARG A 110 3.46 -7.72 -13.07
C ARG A 110 3.31 -6.35 -12.38
N TYR A 111 4.41 -5.60 -12.31
CA TYR A 111 4.46 -4.25 -11.76
C TYR A 111 4.38 -3.15 -12.84
N GLY A 112 4.26 -3.52 -14.12
CA GLY A 112 4.13 -2.57 -15.22
C GLY A 112 5.40 -1.76 -15.49
N LEU A 113 6.57 -2.36 -15.25
CA LEU A 113 7.87 -1.80 -15.61
C LEU A 113 8.20 -2.13 -17.07
N SER A 114 8.83 -1.20 -17.77
CA SER A 114 9.16 -1.37 -19.20
C SER A 114 10.43 -0.62 -19.60
N ASN A 115 11.00 -0.99 -20.75
CA ASN A 115 12.22 -0.37 -21.27
C ASN A 115 11.96 0.92 -22.05
N LYS A 116 10.81 1.56 -21.84
CA LYS A 116 10.44 2.81 -22.50
C LYS A 116 10.94 3.98 -21.67
N ALA A 117 11.38 5.05 -22.35
CA ALA A 117 11.66 6.32 -21.69
C ALA A 117 10.45 6.77 -20.86
N THR A 118 10.71 7.30 -19.67
CA THR A 118 9.64 7.75 -18.79
C THR A 118 9.09 9.08 -19.28
N ALA A 119 7.85 9.42 -18.93
CA ALA A 119 7.30 10.75 -19.22
C ALA A 119 8.11 11.87 -18.55
N ARG A 120 8.76 11.55 -17.42
CA ARG A 120 9.55 12.48 -16.60
C ARG A 120 10.97 12.66 -17.11
N LYS A 121 11.52 11.66 -17.80
CA LYS A 121 12.89 11.62 -18.32
C LYS A 121 13.96 11.84 -17.25
N TRP A 122 13.68 11.52 -15.98
CA TRP A 122 14.63 11.70 -14.87
C TRP A 122 15.83 10.77 -14.98
N GLU A 123 15.68 9.64 -15.67
CA GLU A 123 16.75 8.73 -16.05
C GLU A 123 17.89 9.39 -16.85
N LEU A 124 17.64 10.56 -17.46
CA LEU A 124 18.66 11.33 -18.17
C LEU A 124 19.55 12.16 -17.22
N ASP A 125 19.11 12.40 -15.99
CA ASP A 125 19.83 13.21 -14.99
C ASP A 125 20.33 12.37 -13.81
N GLU A 126 19.56 11.37 -13.39
CA GLU A 126 19.83 10.54 -12.23
C GLU A 126 19.85 9.05 -12.66
N PRO A 127 21.04 8.41 -12.77
CA PRO A 127 21.20 7.05 -13.29
C PRO A 127 20.35 5.99 -12.60
N ARG A 128 20.02 6.18 -11.33
CA ARG A 128 19.20 5.25 -10.53
C ARG A 128 17.80 5.02 -11.10
N PHE A 129 17.25 5.97 -11.86
CA PHE A 129 15.93 5.81 -12.49
C PHE A 129 15.94 4.93 -13.75
N ASN A 130 17.11 4.40 -14.13
CA ASN A 130 17.21 3.37 -15.16
C ASN A 130 17.86 2.11 -14.57
N THR A 131 17.06 1.08 -14.33
CA THR A 131 17.51 -0.17 -13.69
C THR A 131 18.33 -1.05 -14.63
N ASN A 132 18.45 -0.70 -15.92
CA ASN A 132 19.43 -1.32 -16.82
C ASN A 132 20.87 -0.89 -16.49
N ASN A 133 21.06 0.20 -15.76
CA ASN A 133 22.38 0.67 -15.36
C ASN A 133 22.99 -0.29 -14.33
N ALA A 134 24.28 -0.59 -14.50
CA ALA A 134 25.01 -1.47 -13.59
C ALA A 134 24.89 -0.98 -12.14
N GLY A 135 24.53 -1.89 -11.23
CA GLY A 135 24.35 -1.58 -9.81
C GLY A 135 22.99 -0.98 -9.41
N TYR A 136 22.09 -0.70 -10.36
CA TYR A 136 20.74 -0.16 -10.09
C TYR A 136 19.59 -1.12 -10.42
N ALA A 137 19.89 -2.39 -10.68
CA ALA A 137 18.88 -3.41 -11.03
C ALA A 137 17.71 -3.49 -10.03
N ASN A 138 17.98 -3.23 -8.75
CA ASN A 138 17.01 -3.29 -7.66
C ASN A 138 16.44 -1.91 -7.27
N GLU A 139 16.76 -0.82 -7.97
CA GLU A 139 16.29 0.51 -7.54
C GLU A 139 14.75 0.58 -7.52
N SER A 140 14.08 -0.03 -8.51
CA SER A 140 12.61 -0.08 -8.53
C SER A 140 12.01 -0.90 -7.37
N ASN A 141 12.74 -1.86 -6.79
CA ASN A 141 12.29 -2.64 -5.62
C ASN A 141 12.29 -1.81 -4.34
N ARG A 142 12.94 -0.64 -4.33
CA ARG A 142 13.02 0.28 -3.18
C ARG A 142 11.84 1.27 -3.13
N PHE A 143 10.85 1.09 -4.00
CA PHE A 143 9.62 1.89 -4.06
C PHE A 143 8.37 1.02 -4.21
N GLY A 144 7.20 1.58 -3.91
CA GLY A 144 5.94 0.85 -3.83
C GLY A 144 5.62 0.39 -2.40
N TRP A 145 6.08 1.13 -1.41
CA TRP A 145 5.90 0.84 0.01
C TRP A 145 4.91 1.81 0.66
N ILE A 146 4.37 1.43 1.81
CA ILE A 146 3.82 2.41 2.74
C ILE A 146 4.96 3.18 3.39
N VAL A 147 4.85 4.50 3.34
CA VAL A 147 5.80 5.46 3.91
C VAL A 147 5.18 6.08 5.16
N GLU A 148 5.92 6.14 6.26
CA GLU A 148 5.51 6.80 7.50
C GLU A 148 6.39 8.02 7.79
N VAL A 149 5.75 9.15 8.13
CA VAL A 149 6.40 10.39 8.56
C VAL A 149 5.86 10.84 9.92
N ASP A 150 6.73 11.33 10.80
CA ASP A 150 6.32 12.02 12.03
C ASP A 150 6.22 13.53 11.75
N PRO A 151 4.99 14.11 11.69
CA PRO A 151 4.82 15.53 11.43
C PRO A 151 5.21 16.41 12.64
N PHE A 152 5.42 15.84 13.82
CA PHE A 152 5.75 16.56 15.04
C PHE A 152 7.26 16.56 15.36
N ASP A 153 8.06 15.82 14.59
CA ASP A 153 9.52 15.84 14.67
C ASP A 153 10.13 16.13 13.29
N PRO A 154 10.48 17.39 12.99
CA PRO A 154 11.04 17.77 11.69
C PRO A 154 12.46 17.20 11.47
N SER A 155 13.10 16.62 12.49
CA SER A 155 14.41 15.95 12.40
C SER A 155 14.32 14.44 12.22
N SER A 156 13.13 13.85 12.42
CA SER A 156 12.91 12.40 12.33
C SER A 156 13.30 11.84 10.96
N THR A 157 13.86 10.63 10.93
CA THR A 157 14.04 9.90 9.68
C THR A 157 12.74 9.20 9.32
N PRO A 158 12.13 9.47 8.16
CA PRO A 158 10.91 8.79 7.74
C PRO A 158 11.17 7.33 7.37
N LYS A 159 10.14 6.49 7.46
CA LYS A 159 10.26 5.03 7.29
C LYS A 159 9.52 4.55 6.05
N LYS A 160 10.02 3.48 5.43
CA LYS A 160 9.30 2.64 4.47
C LYS A 160 9.08 1.27 5.11
N HIS A 161 7.85 0.78 5.18
CA HIS A 161 7.52 -0.46 5.90
C HIS A 161 7.39 -1.65 4.96
N SER A 162 8.44 -2.48 4.90
CA SER A 162 8.42 -3.64 3.98
C SER A 162 7.49 -4.76 4.40
N ALA A 163 7.20 -4.91 5.71
CA ALA A 163 6.29 -5.94 6.21
C ALA A 163 4.84 -5.77 5.71
N MET A 164 4.50 -4.57 5.22
CA MET A 164 3.19 -4.24 4.65
C MET A 164 3.07 -4.61 3.15
N GLY A 165 4.13 -5.15 2.55
CA GLY A 165 4.17 -5.61 1.16
C GLY A 165 4.37 -4.48 0.14
N ARG A 166 4.86 -4.87 -1.05
CA ARG A 166 5.16 -3.94 -2.15
C ARG A 166 4.14 -4.03 -3.27
N PHE A 167 3.44 -2.93 -3.54
CA PHE A 167 2.46 -2.77 -4.61
C PHE A 167 2.07 -1.30 -4.79
N LYS A 168 1.09 -1.00 -5.63
CA LYS A 168 0.67 0.39 -5.88
C LYS A 168 -0.32 0.82 -4.82
N HIS A 169 0.21 1.20 -3.67
CA HIS A 169 -0.60 1.56 -2.51
C HIS A 169 -1.38 2.85 -2.76
N GLU A 170 -2.71 2.79 -2.71
CA GLU A 170 -3.53 4.01 -2.57
C GLU A 170 -3.24 4.69 -1.22
N GLY A 171 -3.00 3.89 -0.18
CA GLY A 171 -2.73 4.31 1.19
C GLY A 171 -2.94 3.16 2.17
N ALA A 172 -2.83 3.43 3.46
CA ALA A 172 -3.07 2.47 4.54
C ALA A 172 -4.01 3.05 5.60
N ASN A 173 -5.10 2.34 5.88
CA ASN A 173 -6.05 2.71 6.92
C ASN A 173 -5.81 1.85 8.17
N VAL A 174 -5.45 2.51 9.28
CA VAL A 174 -4.98 1.85 10.50
C VAL A 174 -6.02 1.89 11.60
N ILE A 175 -6.23 0.76 12.27
CA ILE A 175 -7.03 0.64 13.49
C ILE A 175 -6.26 -0.12 14.57
N VAL A 176 -6.63 0.07 15.83
CA VAL A 176 -6.22 -0.81 16.93
C VAL A 176 -7.32 -1.84 17.16
N ALA A 177 -6.99 -3.12 17.06
CA ALA A 177 -7.92 -4.22 17.34
C ALA A 177 -8.15 -4.36 18.85
N ASP A 178 -9.21 -5.09 19.24
CA ASP A 178 -9.51 -5.36 20.66
C ASP A 178 -8.37 -6.13 21.37
N SER A 179 -7.56 -6.86 20.61
CA SER A 179 -6.37 -7.55 21.12
C SER A 179 -5.21 -6.60 21.45
N GLY A 180 -5.30 -5.32 21.06
CA GLY A 180 -4.27 -4.31 21.16
C GLY A 180 -3.31 -4.26 19.97
N HIS A 181 -3.39 -5.23 19.04
CA HIS A 181 -2.58 -5.22 17.82
C HIS A 181 -3.09 -4.17 16.83
N VAL A 182 -2.17 -3.61 16.06
CA VAL A 182 -2.45 -2.68 14.98
C VAL A 182 -2.85 -3.47 13.74
N VAL A 183 -3.93 -3.06 13.09
CA VAL A 183 -4.37 -3.63 11.81
C VAL A 183 -4.39 -2.53 10.77
N ALA A 184 -3.73 -2.76 9.64
CA ALA A 184 -3.74 -1.86 8.50
C ALA A 184 -4.40 -2.53 7.29
N TYR A 185 -5.33 -1.83 6.65
CA TYR A 185 -5.94 -2.27 5.39
C TYR A 185 -5.43 -1.42 4.23
N MET A 186 -5.04 -2.07 3.14
CA MET A 186 -4.31 -1.45 2.03
C MET A 186 -4.89 -1.91 0.70
N GLY A 187 -5.13 -0.96 -0.20
CA GLY A 187 -5.64 -1.21 -1.54
C GLY A 187 -4.53 -1.06 -2.57
N ASP A 188 -4.54 -1.94 -3.56
CA ASP A 188 -3.68 -1.87 -4.74
C ASP A 188 -4.46 -1.26 -5.91
N ASP A 189 -4.16 -0.01 -6.26
CA ASP A 189 -4.90 0.76 -7.27
C ASP A 189 -4.47 0.42 -8.70
N GLU A 190 -4.73 -0.82 -9.09
CA GLU A 190 -4.60 -1.24 -10.47
C GLU A 190 -5.71 -2.22 -10.84
N ARG A 191 -6.16 -2.17 -12.09
CA ARG A 191 -7.20 -3.08 -12.57
C ARG A 191 -6.70 -4.52 -12.43
N PHE A 192 -7.54 -5.34 -11.81
CA PHE A 192 -7.31 -6.77 -11.55
C PHE A 192 -6.28 -7.07 -10.46
N ASP A 193 -6.06 -6.13 -9.54
CA ASP A 193 -5.25 -6.30 -8.33
C ASP A 193 -6.10 -6.53 -7.05
N TYR A 194 -5.50 -6.40 -5.87
CA TYR A 194 -6.03 -6.99 -4.63
C TYR A 194 -6.21 -5.99 -3.48
N LEU A 195 -6.90 -6.46 -2.44
CA LEU A 195 -6.99 -5.82 -1.14
C LEU A 195 -6.14 -6.61 -0.13
N TYR A 196 -5.36 -5.91 0.67
CA TYR A 196 -4.46 -6.50 1.65
C TYR A 196 -4.80 -6.07 3.07
N LYS A 197 -4.39 -6.90 4.03
CA LYS A 197 -4.47 -6.64 5.47
C LYS A 197 -3.14 -6.98 6.10
N PHE A 198 -2.62 -6.07 6.91
CA PHE A 198 -1.49 -6.28 7.79
C PHE A 198 -1.96 -6.31 9.25
N VAL A 199 -1.37 -7.16 10.07
CA VAL A 199 -1.57 -7.21 11.52
C VAL A 199 -0.21 -7.15 12.20
N SER A 200 0.02 -6.16 13.06
CA SER A 200 1.29 -6.02 13.76
C SER A 200 1.52 -7.17 14.73
N LYS A 201 2.80 -7.54 14.91
CA LYS A 201 3.22 -8.46 15.97
C LYS A 201 3.17 -7.81 17.36
N GLY A 202 3.55 -6.53 17.44
CA GLY A 202 3.50 -5.75 18.68
C GLY A 202 2.11 -5.18 18.95
N LYS A 203 1.90 -4.70 20.19
CA LYS A 203 0.68 -4.01 20.60
C LYS A 203 0.88 -2.50 20.67
N TYR A 204 -0.18 -1.76 20.37
CA TYR A 204 -0.23 -0.31 20.48
C TYR A 204 0.03 0.14 21.92
N MET A 205 0.99 1.04 22.10
CA MET A 205 1.22 1.76 23.35
C MET A 205 0.33 3.00 23.39
N PRO A 206 -0.64 3.09 24.32
CA PRO A 206 -1.56 4.22 24.40
C PRO A 206 -0.87 5.51 24.82
N GLY A 207 -1.46 6.64 24.43
CA GLY A 207 -0.99 7.98 24.75
C GLY A 207 -0.43 8.71 23.53
N ASP A 208 -0.11 9.99 23.71
CA ASP A 208 0.30 10.94 22.68
C ASP A 208 1.73 11.48 22.86
N SER A 209 2.46 10.96 23.85
CA SER A 209 3.84 11.37 24.13
C SER A 209 4.78 11.04 22.96
N ALA A 210 5.87 11.81 22.83
CA ALA A 210 6.90 11.54 21.82
C ALA A 210 7.55 10.14 21.99
N ALA A 211 7.60 9.60 23.21
CA ALA A 211 8.07 8.24 23.46
C ALA A 211 7.05 7.19 22.97
N ALA A 212 5.75 7.40 23.24
CA ALA A 212 4.67 6.56 22.73
C ALA A 212 4.66 6.52 21.21
N ARG A 213 4.74 7.68 20.57
CA ARG A 213 4.80 7.79 19.12
C ARG A 213 5.99 7.04 18.54
N ARG A 214 7.21 7.31 19.03
CA ARG A 214 8.43 6.64 18.52
C ARG A 214 8.37 5.13 18.66
N SER A 215 7.89 4.62 19.81
CA SER A 215 7.72 3.16 20.00
C SER A 215 6.68 2.57 19.06
N ASN A 216 5.59 3.29 18.78
CA ASN A 216 4.52 2.79 17.92
C ASN A 216 4.90 2.81 16.43
N MET A 217 5.83 3.67 16.01
CA MET A 217 6.38 3.69 14.64
C MET A 217 7.17 2.42 14.27
N ASP A 218 7.44 1.51 15.22
CA ASP A 218 8.03 0.20 14.92
C ASP A 218 6.98 -0.91 14.72
N LEU A 219 5.71 -0.65 15.05
CA LEU A 219 4.64 -1.65 14.97
C LEU A 219 4.33 -2.09 13.53
N LEU A 220 4.67 -1.27 12.55
CA LEU A 220 4.48 -1.57 11.13
C LEU A 220 5.69 -2.31 10.51
N SER A 221 6.75 -2.54 11.28
CA SER A 221 7.98 -3.20 10.81
C SER A 221 7.93 -4.72 10.93
N GLU A 222 7.07 -5.28 11.79
CA GLU A 222 6.93 -6.72 12.02
C GLU A 222 5.46 -7.11 12.20
N GLY A 223 5.03 -8.15 11.50
CA GLY A 223 3.67 -8.66 11.60
C GLY A 223 3.32 -9.62 10.47
N ASP A 224 2.04 -9.89 10.35
CA ASP A 224 1.47 -10.79 9.38
C ASP A 224 0.85 -10.03 8.22
N LEU A 225 0.98 -10.57 7.01
CA LEU A 225 0.43 -10.01 5.79
C LEU A 225 -0.54 -11.00 5.13
N TYR A 226 -1.70 -10.49 4.74
CA TYR A 226 -2.79 -11.26 4.13
C TYR A 226 -3.32 -10.57 2.88
N VAL A 227 -3.92 -11.35 1.99
CA VAL A 227 -4.67 -10.88 0.82
C VAL A 227 -6.13 -11.32 0.89
N ALA A 228 -7.06 -10.46 0.51
CA ALA A 228 -8.49 -10.76 0.55
C ALA A 228 -8.92 -11.66 -0.61
N LYS A 229 -9.77 -12.64 -0.30
CA LYS A 229 -10.56 -13.41 -1.26
C LYS A 229 -12.04 -13.17 -0.99
N PHE A 230 -12.78 -12.78 -2.03
CA PHE A 230 -14.22 -12.55 -1.94
C PHE A 230 -14.99 -13.64 -2.68
N THR A 231 -16.12 -14.06 -2.10
CA THR A 231 -17.08 -14.96 -2.74
C THR A 231 -18.43 -14.27 -2.76
N GLY A 232 -19.02 -14.11 -3.95
CA GLY A 232 -20.40 -13.64 -4.08
C GLY A 232 -21.38 -14.79 -3.89
N ASP A 233 -22.57 -14.48 -3.40
CA ASP A 233 -23.68 -15.43 -3.17
C ASP A 233 -24.78 -15.36 -4.24
N SER A 234 -24.78 -14.34 -5.10
CA SER A 234 -25.72 -14.25 -6.23
C SER A 234 -25.33 -15.19 -7.40
N PRO A 235 -26.31 -15.69 -8.20
CA PRO A 235 -26.04 -16.54 -9.36
C PRO A 235 -25.14 -15.87 -10.40
N ALA A 236 -24.16 -16.60 -10.93
CA ALA A 236 -23.21 -16.07 -11.91
C ALA A 236 -23.89 -15.53 -13.19
N SER A 237 -25.04 -16.10 -13.57
CA SER A 237 -25.86 -15.64 -14.71
C SER A 237 -26.43 -14.23 -14.51
N GLU A 238 -26.53 -13.75 -13.27
CA GLU A 238 -27.05 -12.42 -12.94
C GLU A 238 -25.94 -11.36 -12.88
N ILE A 239 -24.67 -11.77 -12.81
CA ILE A 239 -23.51 -10.89 -12.82
C ILE A 239 -23.09 -10.56 -14.25
N THR A 240 -23.88 -9.71 -14.90
CA THR A 240 -23.73 -9.37 -16.33
C THR A 240 -22.73 -8.25 -16.62
N GLY A 241 -22.16 -7.62 -15.59
CA GLY A 241 -21.18 -6.53 -15.72
C GLY A 241 -21.77 -5.16 -16.10
N ASN A 242 -23.08 -5.05 -16.33
CA ASN A 242 -23.76 -3.78 -16.63
C ASN A 242 -24.15 -2.97 -15.37
N GLY A 243 -23.93 -3.52 -14.18
CA GLY A 243 -24.25 -2.90 -12.89
C GLY A 243 -25.70 -3.05 -12.43
N ALA A 244 -26.53 -3.83 -13.15
CA ALA A 244 -27.85 -4.24 -12.67
C ALA A 244 -27.69 -5.13 -11.43
N LEU A 245 -28.51 -4.87 -10.41
CA LEU A 245 -28.52 -5.68 -9.20
C LEU A 245 -29.00 -7.10 -9.54
N PRO A 246 -28.47 -8.14 -8.86
CA PRO A 246 -29.06 -9.46 -8.90
C PRO A 246 -30.46 -9.46 -8.29
N SER A 247 -31.19 -10.56 -8.48
CA SER A 247 -32.58 -10.75 -8.05
C SER A 247 -32.78 -10.64 -6.53
N ASP A 248 -31.73 -10.92 -5.75
CA ASP A 248 -31.66 -10.73 -4.30
C ASP A 248 -31.55 -9.24 -3.88
N GLY A 249 -31.37 -8.34 -4.84
CA GLY A 249 -31.30 -6.90 -4.64
C GLY A 249 -29.97 -6.39 -4.08
N ALA A 250 -28.89 -7.20 -4.05
CA ALA A 250 -27.61 -6.77 -3.51
C ALA A 250 -26.40 -7.39 -4.24
N PHE A 251 -25.29 -6.67 -4.23
CA PHE A 251 -23.98 -7.29 -4.45
C PHE A 251 -23.36 -7.56 -3.08
N ASP A 252 -23.52 -8.78 -2.58
CA ASP A 252 -23.02 -9.25 -1.29
C ASP A 252 -22.36 -10.64 -1.37
N GLY A 253 -22.06 -11.20 -0.18
CA GLY A 253 -21.38 -12.48 -0.01
C GLY A 253 -20.39 -12.47 1.16
N SER A 254 -19.39 -13.35 1.09
CA SER A 254 -18.41 -13.60 2.15
C SER A 254 -16.98 -13.23 1.74
N GLY A 255 -16.07 -13.15 2.73
CA GLY A 255 -14.65 -12.87 2.50
C GLY A 255 -13.73 -13.68 3.40
N GLU A 256 -12.55 -13.99 2.89
CA GLU A 256 -11.47 -14.69 3.59
C GLU A 256 -10.16 -13.91 3.45
N TRP A 257 -9.34 -13.92 4.51
CA TRP A 257 -7.97 -13.41 4.46
C TRP A 257 -7.01 -14.58 4.24
N LEU A 258 -6.44 -14.66 3.04
CA LEU A 258 -5.44 -15.67 2.70
C LEU A 258 -4.06 -15.23 3.20
N PRO A 259 -3.32 -16.08 3.90
CA PRO A 259 -2.01 -15.72 4.44
C PRO A 259 -0.96 -15.59 3.33
N LEU A 260 -0.11 -14.57 3.45
CA LEU A 260 1.12 -14.41 2.66
C LEU A 260 2.36 -14.56 3.55
N VAL A 261 2.36 -13.90 4.70
CA VAL A 261 3.38 -14.05 5.76
C VAL A 261 2.65 -14.16 7.09
N VAL A 262 2.97 -15.17 7.89
CA VAL A 262 2.42 -15.38 9.24
C VAL A 262 3.54 -15.81 10.17
N ASP A 263 3.63 -15.19 11.34
CA ASP A 263 4.63 -15.50 12.37
C ASP A 263 6.08 -15.47 11.84
N GLY A 264 6.36 -14.55 10.90
CA GLY A 264 7.66 -14.41 10.27
C GLY A 264 8.03 -15.53 9.28
N VAL A 265 7.06 -16.35 8.87
CA VAL A 265 7.23 -17.44 7.89
C VAL A 265 6.39 -17.15 6.64
N SER A 266 6.92 -17.48 5.47
CA SER A 266 6.19 -17.39 4.21
C SER A 266 5.13 -18.48 4.14
N ALA A 267 3.88 -18.09 3.87
CA ALA A 267 2.79 -19.02 3.57
C ALA A 267 2.71 -19.36 2.07
N VAL A 268 3.63 -18.83 1.25
CA VAL A 268 3.57 -18.92 -0.20
C VAL A 268 4.61 -19.93 -0.71
N PRO A 269 4.18 -21.04 -1.36
CA PRO A 269 5.10 -22.07 -1.84
C PRO A 269 6.21 -21.53 -2.76
N GLY A 270 7.44 -21.88 -2.42
CA GLY A 270 8.64 -21.53 -3.17
C GLY A 270 8.97 -20.03 -3.16
N MET A 271 8.57 -19.30 -2.12
CA MET A 271 9.00 -17.91 -1.90
C MET A 271 9.43 -17.74 -0.45
N SER A 272 10.60 -17.13 -0.25
CA SER A 272 11.04 -16.63 1.05
C SER A 272 10.21 -15.40 1.47
N VAL A 273 10.26 -15.03 2.76
CA VAL A 273 9.56 -13.83 3.26
C VAL A 273 9.97 -12.55 2.50
N PRO A 274 11.27 -12.26 2.28
CA PRO A 274 11.65 -11.09 1.49
C PRO A 274 11.08 -11.11 0.06
N GLU A 275 11.06 -12.27 -0.60
CA GLU A 275 10.46 -12.39 -1.94
C GLU A 275 8.95 -12.15 -1.91
N VAL A 276 8.23 -12.66 -0.90
CA VAL A 276 6.80 -12.37 -0.72
C VAL A 276 6.55 -10.87 -0.52
N LEU A 277 7.41 -10.17 0.23
CA LEU A 277 7.22 -8.74 0.50
C LEU A 277 7.65 -7.85 -0.68
N VAL A 278 8.69 -8.19 -1.43
CA VAL A 278 9.14 -7.42 -2.61
C VAL A 278 8.26 -7.70 -3.84
N TYR A 279 7.77 -8.93 -3.97
CA TYR A 279 6.95 -9.41 -5.09
C TYR A 279 5.54 -9.79 -4.64
N THR A 280 4.94 -9.01 -3.75
CA THR A 280 3.64 -9.27 -3.11
C THR A 280 2.52 -9.57 -4.10
N ARG A 281 2.50 -8.90 -5.25
CA ARG A 281 1.53 -9.20 -6.32
C ARG A 281 1.68 -10.62 -6.88
N LEU A 282 2.91 -11.08 -7.11
CA LEU A 282 3.18 -12.45 -7.57
C LEU A 282 2.87 -13.47 -6.47
N ALA A 283 3.15 -13.14 -5.22
CA ALA A 283 2.80 -13.96 -4.07
C ALA A 283 1.27 -14.13 -3.92
N ALA A 284 0.53 -13.02 -4.05
CA ALA A 284 -0.94 -13.03 -4.07
C ALA A 284 -1.49 -13.85 -5.25
N ASP A 285 -0.93 -13.69 -6.46
CA ASP A 285 -1.31 -14.48 -7.63
C ASP A 285 -1.16 -16.00 -7.37
N LYS A 286 -0.14 -16.44 -6.62
CA LYS A 286 0.09 -17.86 -6.29
C LYS A 286 -0.92 -18.44 -5.30
N VAL A 287 -1.41 -17.65 -4.34
CA VAL A 287 -2.39 -18.14 -3.34
C VAL A 287 -3.84 -18.07 -3.84
N GLY A 288 -4.08 -17.45 -4.99
CA GLY A 288 -5.31 -17.61 -5.79
C GLY A 288 -6.59 -16.89 -5.35
N PRO A 289 -6.56 -15.66 -4.79
CA PRO A 289 -7.77 -14.86 -4.65
C PRO A 289 -8.27 -14.40 -6.04
N PRO A 290 -9.60 -14.24 -6.24
CA PRO A 290 -10.13 -13.66 -7.47
C PRO A 290 -9.66 -12.21 -7.62
N ARG A 291 -9.24 -11.84 -8.84
CA ARG A 291 -8.72 -10.51 -9.18
C ARG A 291 -9.81 -9.44 -9.15
N TRP A 292 -9.49 -8.23 -8.68
CA TRP A 292 -10.47 -7.18 -8.43
C TRP A 292 -10.35 -5.96 -9.35
N THR A 293 -11.45 -5.29 -9.71
CA THR A 293 -11.42 -4.13 -10.62
C THR A 293 -10.91 -2.87 -9.91
N ALA A 294 -9.60 -2.80 -9.60
CA ALA A 294 -8.89 -1.71 -8.90
C ALA A 294 -9.39 -1.46 -7.46
N ALA A 295 -8.52 -1.55 -6.47
CA ALA A 295 -8.93 -1.48 -5.06
C ALA A 295 -8.50 -0.15 -4.41
N LYS A 296 -9.43 0.79 -4.20
CA LYS A 296 -9.16 1.94 -3.32
C LYS A 296 -9.70 1.70 -1.92
N THR A 297 -8.91 2.00 -0.90
CA THR A 297 -9.37 1.98 0.50
C THR A 297 -9.80 3.37 0.95
N SER A 298 -10.84 3.46 1.77
CA SER A 298 -11.30 4.71 2.37
C SER A 298 -11.48 4.56 3.88
N ASN A 299 -11.42 5.69 4.59
CA ASN A 299 -11.33 5.79 6.04
C ASN A 299 -12.39 4.95 6.78
N PRO A 300 -12.03 4.10 7.77
CA PRO A 300 -13.00 3.49 8.66
C PRO A 300 -13.74 4.57 9.45
N THR A 301 -15.06 4.57 9.41
CA THR A 301 -15.88 5.47 10.25
C THR A 301 -15.73 5.07 11.72
N TRP A 302 -15.29 6.00 12.57
CA TRP A 302 -15.31 5.89 14.04
C TRP A 302 -16.77 5.85 14.58
N PRO A 303 -17.03 5.33 15.80
CA PRO A 303 -17.92 4.21 16.15
C PRO A 303 -19.42 4.55 16.10
N PRO A 304 -20.32 3.52 15.99
CA PRO A 304 -20.08 2.13 16.43
C PRO A 304 -19.91 1.09 15.31
N ALA A 305 -19.84 1.46 14.03
CA ALA A 305 -19.73 0.47 12.95
C ALA A 305 -18.29 0.25 12.49
N ARG A 306 -17.66 -0.85 12.92
CA ARG A 306 -16.36 -1.37 12.39
C ARG A 306 -16.52 -1.90 10.96
N SER A 307 -16.87 -1.01 10.05
CA SER A 307 -16.99 -1.31 8.64
C SER A 307 -15.96 -0.53 7.84
N MET A 308 -15.21 -1.24 7.00
CA MET A 308 -14.32 -0.64 6.02
C MET A 308 -15.06 -0.42 4.71
N TRP A 309 -14.77 0.69 4.05
CA TRP A 309 -15.30 0.99 2.73
C TRP A 309 -14.16 1.02 1.72
N SER A 310 -14.38 0.38 0.59
CA SER A 310 -13.44 0.34 -0.51
C SER A 310 -14.16 0.59 -1.82
N ALA A 311 -13.61 1.49 -2.64
CA ALA A 311 -14.20 1.95 -3.88
C ALA A 311 -13.36 1.47 -5.07
N PRO A 312 -13.87 0.59 -5.93
CA PRO A 312 -13.26 0.40 -7.25
C PRO A 312 -13.45 1.62 -8.14
N THR A 313 -12.38 2.14 -8.73
CA THR A 313 -12.47 3.32 -9.62
C THR A 313 -12.09 2.98 -11.05
N THR A 314 -13.06 2.60 -11.88
CA THR A 314 -13.26 3.08 -13.26
C THR A 314 -14.42 2.36 -13.97
N ARG A 315 -15.22 3.13 -14.73
CA ARG A 315 -16.24 2.68 -15.68
C ARG A 315 -15.57 2.33 -17.01
N THR A 316 -15.40 1.06 -17.37
CA THR A 316 -15.40 0.60 -18.78
C THR A 316 -15.75 -0.89 -18.84
N ALA A 317 -16.77 -1.23 -19.63
CA ALA A 317 -17.42 -2.54 -19.70
C ALA A 317 -16.65 -3.62 -20.51
N ALA A 318 -15.34 -3.50 -20.69
CA ALA A 318 -14.62 -4.31 -21.67
C ALA A 318 -13.38 -4.99 -21.07
N SER A 319 -13.57 -6.16 -20.44
CA SER A 319 -12.60 -7.28 -20.44
C SER A 319 -13.03 -8.50 -19.61
N LEU A 320 -14.33 -8.80 -19.50
CA LEU A 320 -14.85 -10.00 -18.84
C LEU A 320 -14.71 -11.26 -19.72
N GLU A 321 -13.49 -11.59 -20.14
CA GLU A 321 -13.20 -12.91 -20.69
C GLU A 321 -11.83 -13.38 -20.19
N ARG A 322 -11.81 -14.14 -19.10
CA ARG A 322 -10.83 -15.20 -18.86
C ARG A 322 -11.39 -16.14 -17.78
N LYS A 323 -11.73 -17.35 -18.22
CA LYS A 323 -12.33 -18.45 -17.45
C LYS A 323 -11.50 -18.79 -16.21
N ALA A 324 -12.14 -18.88 -15.05
CA ALA A 324 -11.58 -19.48 -13.84
C ALA A 324 -11.53 -21.03 -13.99
N PRO A 325 -10.49 -21.72 -13.52
CA PRO A 325 -10.46 -23.18 -13.47
C PRO A 325 -11.24 -23.72 -12.25
N PRO A 326 -11.75 -24.98 -12.30
CA PRO A 326 -12.57 -25.53 -11.22
C PRO A 326 -11.74 -26.13 -10.06
N ARG A 327 -12.28 -25.92 -8.86
CA ARG A 327 -12.11 -26.60 -7.54
C ARG A 327 -10.85 -27.44 -7.27
N SER A 328 -10.20 -27.18 -6.13
CA SER A 328 -9.74 -28.24 -5.22
C SER A 328 -9.64 -27.77 -3.75
N THR A 329 -9.22 -28.70 -2.90
CA THR A 329 -9.68 -29.04 -1.54
C THR A 329 -9.05 -28.30 -0.35
N ARG A 330 -9.89 -28.18 0.71
CA ARG A 330 -9.66 -27.93 2.15
C ARG A 330 -8.22 -27.70 2.64
N ALA A 331 -7.98 -26.54 3.27
CA ALA A 331 -6.83 -26.18 4.11
C ALA A 331 -7.32 -25.62 5.47
N PRO A 332 -6.49 -25.57 6.54
CA PRO A 332 -6.93 -25.44 7.92
C PRO A 332 -7.30 -23.99 8.32
N SER A 333 -7.98 -23.87 9.46
CA SER A 333 -8.75 -22.71 9.93
C SER A 333 -8.06 -21.34 9.82
N THR A 334 -8.64 -20.47 9.00
CA THR A 334 -8.34 -19.04 8.84
C THR A 334 -9.39 -18.18 9.57
N GLY A 335 -8.98 -17.04 10.12
CA GLY A 335 -9.88 -16.08 10.76
C GLY A 335 -10.87 -15.46 9.76
N THR A 336 -12.17 -15.54 10.07
CA THR A 336 -13.27 -15.16 9.16
C THR A 336 -13.48 -13.65 9.05
N ALA A 337 -13.81 -13.15 7.85
CA ALA A 337 -14.53 -11.89 7.66
C ALA A 337 -15.99 -12.21 7.31
N THR A 338 -16.96 -11.71 8.08
CA THR A 338 -18.32 -12.27 8.12
C THR A 338 -19.25 -11.89 6.97
N SER A 339 -19.13 -10.72 6.36
CA SER A 339 -20.05 -10.30 5.28
C SER A 339 -19.62 -8.99 4.61
N TRP A 340 -19.94 -8.80 3.32
CA TRP A 340 -19.87 -7.50 2.65
C TRP A 340 -21.18 -7.16 1.94
N LYS A 341 -21.50 -5.86 1.78
CA LYS A 341 -22.74 -5.40 1.09
C LYS A 341 -22.49 -4.12 0.31
N SER A 342 -23.11 -3.98 -0.86
CA SER A 342 -23.10 -2.74 -1.64
C SER A 342 -24.46 -2.39 -2.26
N PRO A 343 -24.97 -1.15 -2.07
CA PRO A 343 -26.17 -0.65 -2.76
C PRO A 343 -25.89 -0.04 -4.15
N LYS A 344 -24.63 0.02 -4.59
CA LYS A 344 -24.23 0.55 -5.92
C LYS A 344 -23.14 -0.35 -6.54
N PRO A 345 -22.90 -0.33 -7.86
CA PRO A 345 -21.88 -1.20 -8.47
C PRO A 345 -20.43 -0.95 -7.98
N VAL A 346 -20.19 0.15 -7.26
CA VAL A 346 -18.86 0.80 -7.14
C VAL A 346 -18.39 0.99 -5.69
N THR A 347 -19.10 0.50 -4.66
CA THR A 347 -18.71 0.77 -3.27
C THR A 347 -18.98 -0.40 -2.34
N ARG A 348 -17.96 -1.20 -2.02
CA ARG A 348 -18.13 -2.38 -1.15
C ARG A 348 -17.93 -1.98 0.31
N ARG A 349 -18.90 -2.33 1.18
CA ARG A 349 -18.77 -2.25 2.63
C ARG A 349 -18.37 -3.59 3.19
N LEU A 350 -17.22 -3.68 3.82
CA LEU A 350 -16.72 -4.84 4.54
C LEU A 350 -17.07 -4.71 6.02
N ARG A 351 -17.79 -5.70 6.60
CA ARG A 351 -17.83 -5.87 8.06
C ARG A 351 -16.80 -6.93 8.45
N ALA A 352 -15.70 -6.49 9.03
CA ALA A 352 -14.70 -7.39 9.58
C ALA A 352 -15.15 -7.85 10.97
N SER A 353 -15.44 -9.14 11.15
CA SER A 353 -15.38 -9.78 12.46
C SER A 353 -13.90 -9.97 12.79
N ILE A 354 -13.36 -9.17 13.70
CA ILE A 354 -12.04 -9.45 14.25
C ILE A 354 -12.25 -10.62 15.21
N GLY A 355 -12.03 -11.84 14.73
CA GLY A 355 -12.12 -13.05 15.55
C GLY A 355 -11.16 -12.95 16.74
N ARG A 356 -11.61 -13.41 17.90
CA ARG A 356 -10.75 -13.67 19.05
C ARG A 356 -9.86 -14.87 18.69
N SER A 357 -8.57 -14.65 18.53
CA SER A 357 -7.54 -15.69 18.66
C SER A 357 -6.40 -15.11 19.46
#